data_AF-A0AAN6BV51-F1
#
_entry.id   AF-A0AAN6BV51-F1
#
_cell.length_a   1.000
_cell.length_b   1.000
_cell.length_c   1.000
_cell.angle_alpha   90.00
_cell.angle_beta   90.00
_cell.angle_gamma   90.00
#
_symmetry.space_group_name_H-M   'P 1'
#
loop_
_entity.id
_entity.type
_entity.pdbx_description
1 polymer ?
#
loop_
_entity_poly.entity_id
_entity_poly.type
_entity_poly.pdbx_seq_one_letter_code
_entity_poly.pdbx_strand_id
1 'polypeptide(L)'
;PPGSGAPAPSVTGDPSRSAVLAGIQQAGGIHSLKKVDRSQIRDRSGAQVGGSDVGGNSATASAVSASGGGGGMADALAAALQKRKEKVSKSDDESDNDDW
;
A
#
# COMPACT_ATOMS: atom_id res chain seq x y z
N PRO A 1 17.56 14.76 -19.86
CA PRO A 1 17.26 13.31 -20.06
C PRO A 1 16.90 12.64 -18.72
N PRO A 2 15.63 12.34 -18.43
CA PRO A 2 15.28 11.62 -17.23
C PRO A 2 15.69 10.14 -17.34
N GLY A 3 16.40 9.67 -16.33
CA GLY A 3 17.11 8.40 -16.29
C GLY A 3 16.23 7.15 -16.27
N SER A 4 16.78 6.09 -16.85
CA SER A 4 16.26 4.72 -16.84
C SER A 4 16.14 4.18 -15.41
N GLY A 5 14.91 4.10 -14.90
CA GLY A 5 14.56 3.10 -13.89
C GLY A 5 14.49 1.74 -14.57
N ALA A 6 15.21 0.74 -14.06
CA ALA A 6 15.12 -0.62 -14.58
C ALA A 6 13.66 -1.09 -14.55
N PRO A 7 13.15 -1.72 -15.63
CA PRO A 7 11.78 -2.21 -15.65
C PRO A 7 11.60 -3.23 -14.52
N ALA A 8 10.52 -3.08 -13.74
CA ALA A 8 10.13 -4.10 -12.77
C ALA A 8 10.06 -5.45 -13.49
N PRO A 9 10.58 -6.54 -12.90
CA PRO A 9 10.50 -7.85 -13.53
C PRO A 9 9.04 -8.14 -13.83
N SER A 10 8.75 -8.34 -15.12
CA SER A 10 7.43 -8.75 -15.55
C SER A 10 7.14 -10.09 -14.88
N VAL A 11 6.22 -10.08 -13.91
CA VAL A 11 5.59 -11.31 -13.43
C VAL A 11 4.91 -11.89 -14.66
N THR A 12 5.62 -12.78 -15.35
CA THR A 12 5.02 -13.58 -16.41
C THR A 12 3.95 -14.37 -15.69
N GLY A 13 2.70 -13.99 -15.92
CA GLY A 13 1.58 -14.46 -15.12
C GLY A 13 1.54 -15.97 -15.16
N ASP A 14 1.93 -16.60 -14.06
CA ASP A 14 1.80 -18.05 -13.91
C ASP A 14 0.35 -18.41 -14.27
N PRO A 15 0.11 -19.27 -15.27
CA PRO A 15 -1.22 -19.68 -15.66
C PRO A 15 -2.04 -20.21 -14.47
N SER A 16 -1.39 -20.90 -13.52
CA SER A 16 -2.01 -21.38 -12.29
C SER A 16 -2.43 -20.23 -11.38
N ARG A 17 -1.58 -19.21 -11.22
CA ARG A 17 -1.94 -18.00 -10.46
C ARG A 17 -3.10 -17.25 -11.12
N SER A 18 -3.10 -17.14 -12.45
CA SER A 18 -4.15 -16.47 -13.21
C SER A 18 -5.49 -17.19 -13.08
N ALA A 19 -5.49 -18.53 -13.14
CA ALA A 19 -6.68 -19.35 -12.90
C ALA A 19 -7.23 -19.19 -11.47
N VAL A 20 -6.35 -19.14 -10.46
CA VAL A 20 -6.75 -18.88 -9.07
C VAL A 20 -7.38 -17.49 -8.94
N LEU A 21 -6.77 -16.46 -9.51
CA LEU A 21 -7.31 -15.10 -9.46
C LEU A 21 -8.65 -14.99 -10.17
N ALA A 22 -8.82 -15.62 -11.34
CA ALA A 22 -10.09 -15.70 -12.04
C ALA A 22 -11.16 -16.40 -11.17
N GLY A 23 -10.81 -17.52 -10.54
CA GLY A 23 -11.68 -18.22 -9.60
C GLY A 23 -12.10 -17.36 -8.41
N ILE A 24 -11.18 -16.60 -7.82
CA ILE A 24 -11.47 -15.69 -6.70
C ILE A 24 -12.43 -14.57 -7.13
N GLN A 25 -12.21 -13.98 -8.31
CA GLN A 25 -13.07 -12.92 -8.86
C GLN A 25 -14.49 -13.43 -9.13
N GLN A 26 -14.63 -14.67 -9.62
CA GLN A 26 -15.92 -15.27 -9.95
C GLN A 26 -16.64 -15.92 -8.75
N ALA A 27 -15.96 -16.12 -7.62
CA ALA A 27 -16.49 -16.85 -6.46
C ALA A 27 -17.69 -16.20 -5.76
N GLY A 28 -18.08 -14.96 -6.07
CA GLY A 28 -19.29 -14.31 -5.52
C GLY A 28 -19.17 -13.74 -4.09
N GLY A 29 -17.94 -13.67 -3.56
CA GLY A 29 -17.64 -12.99 -2.30
C GLY A 29 -18.26 -13.63 -1.05
N ILE A 30 -18.55 -12.81 -0.03
CA ILE A 30 -18.99 -13.28 1.30
C ILE A 30 -20.34 -14.04 1.23
N HIS A 31 -21.22 -13.70 0.29
CA HIS A 31 -22.53 -14.33 0.15
C HIS A 31 -22.47 -15.79 -0.34
N SER A 32 -21.38 -16.17 -1.02
CA SER A 32 -21.12 -17.54 -1.48
C SER A 32 -20.52 -18.44 -0.40
N LEU A 33 -20.08 -17.87 0.73
CA LEU A 33 -19.50 -18.63 1.82
C LEU A 33 -20.59 -19.32 2.65
N LYS A 34 -20.27 -20.48 3.20
CA LYS A 34 -21.17 -21.18 4.13
C LYS A 34 -21.42 -20.31 5.35
N LYS A 35 -22.69 -20.21 5.77
CA LYS A 35 -23.06 -19.54 7.02
C LYS A 35 -22.51 -20.34 8.21
N VAL A 36 -21.83 -19.65 9.09
CA VAL A 36 -21.27 -20.18 10.34
C VAL A 36 -21.81 -19.34 11.49
N ASP A 37 -21.99 -19.95 12.66
CA ASP A 37 -22.41 -19.24 13.86
C ASP A 37 -21.42 -18.11 14.21
N ARG A 38 -21.95 -16.99 14.70
CA ARG A 38 -21.14 -15.78 14.94
C ARG A 38 -20.04 -16.00 15.99
N SER A 39 -20.25 -16.91 16.95
CA SER A 39 -19.24 -17.28 17.94
C SER A 39 -18.02 -18.01 17.36
N GLN A 40 -18.18 -18.62 16.17
CA GLN A 40 -17.11 -19.37 15.49
C GLN A 40 -16.44 -18.57 14.38
N ILE A 41 -16.91 -17.34 14.09
CA ILE A 41 -16.31 -16.47 13.09
C ILE A 41 -14.93 -16.05 13.57
N ARG A 42 -13.89 -16.48 12.83
CA ARG A 42 -12.54 -15.95 12.98
C ARG A 42 -12.43 -14.68 12.14
N ASP A 43 -12.72 -13.54 12.75
CA ASP A 43 -12.61 -12.25 12.09
C ASP A 43 -11.14 -11.92 11.77
N ARG A 44 -10.86 -11.74 10.48
CA ARG A 44 -9.55 -11.31 9.97
C ARG A 44 -9.63 -9.99 9.20
N SER A 45 -10.69 -9.22 9.39
CA SER A 45 -10.90 -7.95 8.69
C SER A 45 -9.83 -6.90 9.02
N GLY A 46 -9.15 -7.06 10.16
CA GLY A 46 -8.00 -6.22 10.56
C GLY A 46 -6.63 -6.75 10.14
N ALA A 47 -6.54 -7.91 9.46
CA ALA A 47 -5.27 -8.42 9.01
C ALA A 47 -4.77 -7.59 7.81
N GLN A 48 -3.62 -6.93 7.96
CA GLN A 48 -2.91 -6.38 6.82
C GLN A 48 -2.52 -7.55 5.90
N VAL A 49 -3.17 -7.68 4.74
CA VAL A 49 -2.76 -8.63 3.71
C VAL A 49 -1.39 -8.17 3.22
N GLY A 50 -0.34 -8.83 3.70
CA GLY A 50 1.04 -8.51 3.39
C GLY A 50 1.32 -8.71 1.90
N GLY A 51 1.34 -7.61 1.16
CA GLY A 51 2.17 -7.43 -0.02
C GLY A 51 3.44 -6.71 0.42
N SER A 52 4.30 -7.40 1.16
CA SER A 52 5.68 -6.98 1.36
C SER A 52 6.51 -8.25 1.45
N ASP A 53 7.37 -8.42 0.46
CA ASP A 53 8.20 -9.59 0.24
C ASP A 53 9.08 -9.89 1.45
N VAL A 54 8.71 -10.88 2.25
CA VAL A 54 9.69 -11.70 2.98
C VAL A 54 9.21 -13.14 2.86
N GLY A 55 9.83 -13.86 1.92
CA GLY A 55 9.68 -15.29 1.82
C GLY A 55 10.18 -16.00 3.07
N GLY A 56 9.75 -17.25 3.23
CA GLY A 56 10.38 -18.18 4.15
C GLY A 56 9.48 -18.63 5.28
N ASN A 57 8.98 -19.85 5.10
CA ASN A 57 8.73 -20.79 6.18
C ASN A 57 9.77 -20.64 7.31
N SER A 58 9.38 -20.10 8.46
CA SER A 58 9.79 -20.68 9.74
C SER A 58 8.91 -20.17 10.87
N ALA A 59 8.36 -21.11 11.61
CA ALA A 59 7.97 -20.88 12.98
C ALA A 59 9.18 -20.35 13.78
N THR A 60 8.89 -19.61 14.84
CA THR A 60 9.81 -19.09 15.87
C THR A 60 10.60 -17.83 15.51
N ALA A 61 10.13 -16.69 16.02
CA ALA A 61 10.88 -15.91 17.01
C ALA A 61 10.03 -14.71 17.47
N SER A 62 9.62 -14.75 18.75
CA SER A 62 9.24 -13.56 19.49
C SER A 62 10.36 -12.51 19.45
N ALA A 63 9.93 -11.26 19.56
CA ALA A 63 10.72 -10.09 19.95
C ALA A 63 11.71 -9.54 18.91
N VAL A 64 11.28 -8.48 18.21
CA VAL A 64 11.84 -7.17 18.51
C VAL A 64 10.80 -6.09 18.19
N SER A 65 10.12 -5.61 19.24
CA SER A 65 9.67 -4.23 19.23
C SER A 65 10.92 -3.37 19.28
N ALA A 66 11.28 -2.75 18.16
CA ALA A 66 12.16 -1.59 18.14
C ALA A 66 11.40 -0.47 17.43
N SER A 67 10.65 0.27 18.23
CA SER A 67 10.20 1.62 17.92
C SER A 67 11.37 2.46 17.42
N GLY A 68 11.28 2.94 16.18
CA GLY A 68 12.21 3.90 15.61
C GLY A 68 11.47 5.08 15.00
N GLY A 69 11.11 6.05 15.85
CA GLY A 69 11.00 7.45 15.47
C GLY A 69 9.72 7.92 14.78
N GLY A 70 8.77 8.38 15.61
CA GLY A 70 7.76 9.42 15.37
C GLY A 70 7.40 9.83 13.94
N GLY A 71 6.13 9.59 13.58
CA GLY A 71 5.51 10.21 12.41
C GLY A 71 4.38 9.35 11.87
N GLY A 72 3.21 9.42 12.49
CA GLY A 72 2.02 8.76 11.95
C GLY A 72 1.64 9.40 10.60
N MET A 73 0.73 8.79 9.84
CA MET A 73 0.22 9.35 8.57
C MET A 73 -0.17 10.83 8.66
N ALA A 74 -0.63 11.28 9.82
CA ALA A 74 -0.93 12.69 10.11
C ALA A 74 0.29 13.61 10.06
N ASP A 75 1.43 13.19 10.63
CA ASP A 75 2.69 13.96 10.58
C ASP A 75 3.26 13.99 9.15
N ALA A 76 3.17 12.87 8.42
CA ALA A 76 3.56 12.79 7.02
C ALA A 76 2.70 13.73 6.15
N LEU A 77 1.41 13.84 6.45
CA LEU A 77 0.50 14.73 5.75
C LEU A 77 0.78 16.20 6.08
N ALA A 78 1.07 16.55 7.34
CA ALA A 78 1.45 17.90 7.74
C ALA A 78 2.74 18.36 7.04
N ALA A 79 3.78 17.52 7.02
CA ALA A 79 5.03 17.80 6.32
C ALA A 79 4.82 17.95 4.80
N ALA A 80 3.97 17.13 4.19
CA ALA A 80 3.63 17.23 2.77
C ALA A 80 2.87 18.53 2.45
N LEU A 81 1.97 18.98 3.33
CA LEU A 81 1.22 20.23 3.19
C LEU A 81 2.14 21.46 3.30
N GLN A 82 3.06 21.48 4.27
CA GLN A 82 4.05 22.57 4.40
C GLN A 82 4.95 22.66 3.17
N LYS A 83 5.45 21.52 2.68
CA LYS A 83 6.28 21.48 1.46
C LYS A 83 5.52 21.92 0.21
N ARG A 84 4.21 21.64 0.13
CA ARG A 84 3.34 22.15 -0.94
C ARG A 84 3.09 23.66 -0.80
N LYS A 85 2.89 24.17 0.42
CA LYS A 85 2.69 25.60 0.68
C LYS A 85 3.92 26.42 0.27
N GLU A 86 5.11 25.96 0.60
CA GLU A 86 6.36 26.60 0.19
C GLU A 86 6.51 26.63 -1.34
N LYS A 87 6.24 25.49 -2.01
CA LYS A 87 6.29 25.42 -3.48
C LYS A 87 5.29 26.36 -4.16
N VAL A 88 4.07 26.45 -3.63
CA VAL A 88 3.01 27.32 -4.17
C VAL A 88 3.32 28.79 -3.92
N SER A 89 3.75 29.15 -2.71
CA SER A 89 4.09 30.54 -2.38
C SER A 89 5.33 31.05 -3.13
N LYS A 90 6.29 30.15 -3.43
CA LYS A 90 7.48 30.47 -4.25
C LYS A 90 7.16 30.68 -5.74
N SER A 91 5.99 30.22 -6.21
CA SER A 91 5.50 30.45 -7.57
C SER A 91 4.61 31.70 -7.70
N ASP A 92 4.33 32.39 -6.59
CA ASP A 92 3.47 33.58 -6.53
C ASP A 92 4.28 34.89 -6.34
N ASP A 93 5.57 34.77 -6.00
CA ASP A 93 6.51 35.90 -5.76
C ASP A 93 7.41 36.19 -6.97
N GLU A 94 7.23 35.48 -8.09
CA GLU A 94 7.81 35.88 -9.38
C GLU A 94 6.84 36.86 -10.04
N SER A 95 6.99 38.12 -9.63
CA SER A 95 6.78 39.32 -10.43
C SER A 95 5.58 39.33 -11.37
N ASP A 96 4.52 40.00 -10.90
CA ASP A 96 3.50 40.72 -11.67
C ASP A 96 4.14 41.79 -12.58
N ASN A 97 4.97 41.36 -13.52
CA ASN A 97 5.57 42.21 -14.54
C ASN A 97 6.02 41.35 -15.71
N ASP A 98 5.09 41.03 -16.61
CA ASP A 98 5.39 41.10 -18.04
C ASP A 98 4.06 41.06 -18.82
N ASP A 99 3.77 42.22 -19.39
CA ASP A 99 2.77 42.53 -20.42
C ASP A 99 2.23 41.30 -21.19
N TRP A 100 1.08 40.80 -20.74
CA TRP A 100 0.05 40.32 -21.65
C TRP A 100 -1.19 41.22 -21.57
#